data_AF-A0A427L642-F1
#
_entry.id   AF-A0A427L642-F1
#
_cell.length_a   1.000
_cell.length_b   1.000
_cell.length_c   1.000
_cell.angle_alpha   90.00
_cell.angle_beta   90.00
_cell.angle_gamma   90.00
#
_symmetry.space_group_name_H-M   'P 1'
#
loop_
_entity.id
_entity.type
_entity.pdbx_description
1 polymer ?
#
loop_
_entity_poly.entity_id
_entity_poly.type
_entity_poly.pdbx_seq_one_letter_code
_entity_poly.pdbx_strand_id
1 'polypeptide(L)' 'MARKTRIIDQRGRRRLTRNEKVGVASIATLLAVAAVGVVAGVVIDRLLDFDDALDAGGEWDEGGGVYTRWM' A
#
# COMPACT_ATOMS: atom_id res chain seq x y z
N MET A 1 -44.51 -15.01 2.82
CA MET A 1 -44.15 -13.73 3.47
C MET A 1 -42.81 -13.89 4.18
N ALA A 2 -41.74 -13.25 3.70
CA ALA A 2 -40.41 -13.34 4.33
C ALA A 2 -40.37 -12.46 5.58
N ARG A 3 -40.40 -13.08 6.77
CA ARG A 3 -40.33 -12.39 8.06
C ARG A 3 -38.92 -11.79 8.21
N LYS A 4 -38.79 -10.48 7.96
CA LYS A 4 -37.53 -9.76 8.11
C LYS A 4 -37.22 -9.67 9.62
N THR A 5 -36.44 -10.63 10.12
CA THR A 5 -35.97 -10.70 11.51
C THR A 5 -35.10 -9.48 11.81
N ARG A 6 -35.73 -8.37 12.17
CA ARG A 6 -35.08 -7.12 12.56
C ARG A 6 -34.79 -7.20 14.05
N ILE A 7 -33.56 -7.55 14.41
CA ILE A 7 -33.10 -7.63 15.80
C ILE A 7 -32.77 -6.20 16.26
N ILE A 8 -33.72 -5.59 16.97
CA ILE A 8 -33.58 -4.26 17.59
C ILE A 8 -33.09 -4.51 19.04
N ASP A 9 -32.00 -3.83 19.44
CA ASP A 9 -31.49 -3.85 20.82
C ASP A 9 -32.44 -3.11 21.78
N GLN A 10 -32.42 -3.39 23.08
CA GLN A 10 -33.24 -2.69 24.09
C GLN A 10 -33.01 -1.16 24.13
N ARG A 11 -31.93 -0.67 23.51
CA ARG A 11 -31.58 0.75 23.35
C ARG A 11 -32.02 1.36 22.01
N GLY A 12 -32.84 0.66 21.21
CA GLY A 12 -33.29 1.12 19.89
C GLY A 12 -32.22 1.08 18.79
N ARG A 13 -30.98 0.66 19.11
CA ARG A 13 -29.91 0.51 18.13
C ARG A 13 -30.08 -0.82 17.39
N ARG A 14 -30.14 -0.74 16.06
CA ARG A 14 -30.21 -1.94 15.20
C ARG A 14 -28.91 -2.74 15.35
N ARG A 15 -29.00 -3.97 15.87
CA ARG A 15 -27.84 -4.86 15.92
C ARG A 15 -27.52 -5.34 14.51
N LEU A 16 -26.27 -5.23 14.11
CA LEU A 16 -25.78 -5.82 12.87
C LEU A 16 -25.98 -7.34 12.94
N THR A 17 -26.65 -7.87 11.93
CA THR A 17 -26.77 -9.31 11.69
C THR A 17 -25.38 -9.91 11.44
N ARG A 18 -25.24 -11.23 11.59
CA ARG A 18 -23.96 -11.90 11.37
C ARG A 18 -23.39 -11.63 9.97
N ASN A 19 -24.24 -11.62 8.95
CA ASN A 19 -23.85 -11.35 7.57
C ASN A 19 -23.39 -9.90 7.38
N GLU A 20 -24.08 -8.92 8.00
CA GLU A 20 -23.64 -7.52 7.95
C GLU A 20 -22.28 -7.32 8.63
N LYS A 21 -22.02 -8.01 9.76
CA LYS A 21 -20.70 -7.96 10.42
C LYS A 21 -19.59 -8.52 9.54
N VAL A 22 -19.83 -9.69 8.92
CA VAL A 22 -18.86 -10.30 8.00
C VAL A 22 -18.63 -9.37 6.81
N GLY A 23 -19.69 -8.81 6.22
CA GLY A 23 -19.58 -7.87 5.11
C GLY A 23 -18.73 -6.64 5.44
N VAL A 24 -18.96 -6.01 6.59
CA VAL A 24 -18.15 -4.87 7.05
C VAL A 24 -16.70 -5.27 7.29
N ALA A 25 -16.46 -6.41 7.95
CA ALA A 25 -15.11 -6.89 8.21
C ALA A 25 -14.37 -7.19 6.90
N SER A 26 -15.01 -7.83 5.93
CA SER A 26 -14.43 -8.10 4.61
C SER A 26 -14.05 -6.81 3.88
N ILE A 27 -14.93 -5.81 3.85
CA ILE A 27 -14.63 -4.51 3.23
C ILE A 27 -13.46 -3.84 3.94
N ALA A 28 -13.45 -3.83 5.28
CA ALA A 28 -12.37 -3.25 6.05
C ALA A 28 -11.02 -3.92 5.75
N THR A 29 -10.99 -5.26 5.64
CA THR A 29 -9.78 -6.00 5.27
C THR A 29 -9.30 -5.63 3.87
N LEU A 30 -10.21 -5.53 2.89
CA LEU A 30 -9.83 -5.15 1.52
C LEU A 30 -9.24 -3.74 1.49
N LEU A 31 -9.83 -2.80 2.21
CA LEU A 31 -9.30 -1.43 2.33
C LEU A 31 -7.92 -1.40 3.00
N ALA A 32 -7.73 -2.21 4.05
CA ALA A 32 -6.44 -2.32 4.73
C ALA A 32 -5.35 -2.88 3.80
N VAL A 33 -5.65 -3.96 3.05
CA VAL A 33 -4.71 -4.54 2.08
C VAL A 33 -4.39 -3.55 0.97
N ALA A 34 -5.39 -2.82 0.46
CA ALA A 34 -5.18 -1.78 -0.54
C ALA A 34 -4.26 -0.67 -0.02
N ALA A 35 -4.48 -0.20 1.21
CA ALA A 35 -3.62 0.82 1.83
C ALA A 35 -2.18 0.32 2.00
N VAL A 36 -1.98 -0.93 2.40
CA VAL A 36 -0.64 -1.54 2.48
C VAL A 36 0.03 -1.58 1.10
N GLY A 37 -0.70 -1.94 0.05
CA GLY A 37 -0.19 -1.93 -1.32
C GLY A 37 0.26 -0.53 -1.78
N VAL A 38 -0.51 0.51 -1.43
CA VAL A 38 -0.13 1.91 -1.72
C VAL A 38 1.15 2.29 -0.99
N VAL A 39 1.25 1.99 0.32
CA VAL A 39 2.46 2.29 1.10
C VAL A 39 3.67 1.55 0.54
N ALA A 40 3.53 0.27 0.20
CA ALA A 40 4.59 -0.51 -0.42
C ALA A 40 5.04 0.10 -1.76
N GLY A 41 4.09 0.52 -2.61
CA GLY A 41 4.39 1.22 -3.86
C GLY A 41 5.19 2.51 -3.64
N VAL A 42 4.78 3.34 -2.68
CA VAL A 42 5.51 4.57 -2.33
C VAL A 42 6.91 4.27 -1.79
N VAL A 43 7.08 3.23 -0.97
CA VAL A 43 8.40 2.84 -0.47
C VAL A 43 9.30 2.37 -1.61
N ILE A 44 8.78 1.54 -2.51
CA ILE A 44 9.54 1.07 -3.68
C ILE A 44 9.92 2.23 -4.58
N ASP A 45 8.98 3.11 -4.91
CA ASP A 45 9.20 4.33 -5.70
C ASP A 45 10.36 5.14 -5.13
N ARG A 46 10.38 5.36 -3.81
CA ARG A 46 11.49 6.07 -3.16
C ARG A 46 12.80 5.32 -3.19
N LEU A 47 12.79 4.00 -3.05
CA LEU A 47 14.02 3.21 -3.14
C LEU A 47 14.59 3.23 -4.57
N LEU A 48 13.74 3.21 -5.59
CA LEU A 48 14.15 3.34 -6.98
C LEU A 48 14.64 4.75 -7.30
N ASP A 49 13.97 5.80 -6.81
CA ASP A 49 14.46 7.18 -6.92
C ASP A 49 15.84 7.35 -6.25
N PHE A 50 16.08 6.67 -5.13
CA PHE A 50 17.41 6.66 -4.48
C PHE A 50 18.45 5.90 -5.30
N ASP A 51 18.08 4.80 -5.93
CA ASP A 51 18.94 4.05 -6.85
C ASP A 51 19.32 4.91 -8.05
N ASP A 52 18.35 5.57 -8.69
CA ASP A 52 18.59 6.51 -9.80
C ASP A 52 19.48 7.70 -9.36
N ALA A 53 19.32 8.21 -8.13
CA ALA A 53 20.18 9.27 -7.61
C ALA A 53 21.62 8.78 -7.31
N LEU A 54 21.78 7.50 -6.94
CA LEU A 54 23.09 6.86 -6.76
C LEU A 54 23.75 6.51 -8.09
N ASP A 55 22.98 6.11 -9.10
CA ASP A 55 23.43 5.81 -10.46
C ASP A 55 23.68 7.08 -11.30
N ALA A 56 23.00 8.19 -10.99
CA ALA A 56 23.38 9.54 -11.46
C ALA A 56 24.73 9.99 -10.88
N GLY A 57 25.13 9.41 -9.75
CA GLY A 57 26.50 9.40 -9.24
C GLY A 57 27.40 8.39 -9.96
N GLY A 58 27.06 7.97 -11.18
CA GLY A 58 27.79 7.10 -12.11
C GLY A 58 28.17 7.78 -13.44
N GLU A 59 27.76 9.03 -13.69
CA GLU A 59 28.30 9.91 -14.77
C GLU A 59 29.80 10.25 -14.58
N TRP A 60 30.50 9.61 -13.64
CA TRP A 60 31.93 9.83 -13.41
C TRP A 60 32.86 9.33 -14.54
N ASP A 61 32.35 8.92 -15.70
CA ASP A 61 33.22 8.62 -16.86
C ASP A 61 32.55 8.74 -18.24
N GLU A 62 31.83 9.83 -18.53
CA GLU A 62 31.49 10.19 -19.92
C GLU A 62 32.39 11.28 -20.52
N GLY A 63 33.43 11.71 -19.80
CA GLY A 63 34.33 12.77 -20.26
C GLY A 63 35.76 12.75 -19.73
N GLY A 64 36.22 11.67 -19.11
CA GLY A 64 37.48 11.70 -18.36
C GLY A 64 38.19 10.36 -18.30
N GLY A 65 38.28 9.68 -19.45
CA GLY A 65 38.98 8.41 -19.56
C GLY A 65 40.30 8.45 -18.82
N VAL A 66 40.52 7.45 -17.97
CA VAL A 66 41.74 7.24 -17.18
C VAL A 66 42.95 7.33 -18.10
N TYR A 67 43.51 8.54 -18.27
CA TYR A 67 44.74 8.76 -19.00
C TYR A 67 45.87 8.22 -18.14
N THR A 68 46.34 7.05 -18.55
CA THR A 68 47.70 6.52 -18.39
C THR A 68 48.62 7.36 -17.51
N ARG A 69 48.87 6.91 -16.27
CA ARG A 69 50.14 7.21 -15.59
C ARG A 69 50.75 5.95 -15.00
N TRP A 70 51.08 5.03 -15.89
CA TRP A 70 52.17 4.10 -15.66
C TRP A 70 53.34 4.61 -16.50
N MET A 71 54.29 5.24 -15.82
CA MET A 71 55.65 5.42 -16.31
C MET A 71 56.43 4.13 -16.09
#